data_AF-A0A7C9E293-F1
#
_entry.id   AF-A0A7C9E293-F1
#
_cell.length_a   1.000
_cell.length_b   1.000
_cell.length_c   1.000
_cell.angle_alpha   90.00
_cell.angle_beta   90.00
_cell.angle_gamma   90.00
#
_symmetry.space_group_name_H-M   'P 1'
#
loop_
_entity.id
_entity.type
_entity.pdbx_description
1 polymer ?
#
loop_
_entity_poly.entity_id
_entity_poly.type
_entity_poly.pdbx_seq_one_letter_code
_entity_poly.pdbx_strand_id
1 'polypeptide(L)'
;MVGQKWVRLVTAQTPTNIAVIKYWGKRDETLILPVNDSISVTLDPNHLCTTTTVAVSPAFDRDRMWLNGKEISLAGGRYQNCLREIRKRATDVEDKGNGIRIAKNDWENLHVHIASYNNFPTAAGLASSAAGFACLVFALAKLMNVREDEGQLSSIARQGSGSACRSLYGGFVKWIMGNVSSRYDYPFFLTHLGMNAAFDLFCKY
;
A
#
# COMPACT_ATOMS: atom_id res chain seq x y z
N MET A 1 7.20 32.69 14.40
CA MET A 1 8.07 31.60 13.92
C MET A 1 7.68 31.31 12.48
N VAL A 2 8.60 31.45 11.53
CA VAL A 2 8.35 31.00 10.15
C VAL A 2 8.34 29.47 10.21
N GLY A 3 7.14 28.87 10.18
CA GLY A 3 7.00 27.40 10.24
C GLY A 3 7.80 26.76 9.10
N GLN A 4 8.44 25.62 9.38
CA GLN A 4 9.22 24.92 8.36
C GLN A 4 8.36 24.58 7.13
N LYS A 5 8.79 25.02 5.94
CA LYS A 5 8.07 24.86 4.67
C LYS A 5 8.80 23.90 3.72
N TRP A 6 9.15 22.71 4.19
CA TRP A 6 9.66 21.67 3.31
C TRP A 6 8.53 20.72 2.92
N VAL A 7 8.69 20.06 1.77
CA VAL A 7 7.81 18.99 1.31
C VAL A 7 8.69 17.82 0.90
N ARG A 8 8.42 16.65 1.45
CA ARG A 8 9.02 15.39 1.00
C ARG A 8 7.95 14.58 0.29
N LEU A 9 8.26 14.03 -0.87
CA LEU A 9 7.33 13.19 -1.63
C LEU A 9 7.99 11.89 -2.08
N VAL A 10 7.16 10.87 -2.27
CA VAL A 10 7.50 9.59 -2.89
C VAL A 10 6.39 9.25 -3.88
N THR A 11 6.78 8.84 -5.08
CA THR A 11 5.84 8.28 -6.07
C THR A 11 6.11 6.79 -6.20
N ALA A 12 5.06 5.99 -6.27
CA ALA A 12 5.16 4.57 -6.55
C ALA A 12 4.15 4.16 -7.63
N GLN A 13 4.41 3.02 -8.26
CA GLN A 13 3.48 2.37 -9.17
C GLN A 13 3.27 0.92 -8.72
N THR A 14 2.05 0.41 -8.74
CA THR A 14 1.77 -1.02 -8.46
C THR A 14 0.82 -1.62 -9.49
N PRO A 15 1.04 -2.87 -9.89
CA PRO A 15 0.15 -3.58 -10.80
C PRO A 15 -1.14 -4.03 -10.10
N THR A 16 -2.16 -4.29 -10.92
CA THR A 16 -3.34 -5.04 -10.48
C THR A 16 -3.09 -6.56 -10.52
N ASN A 17 -3.98 -7.35 -9.92
CA ASN A 17 -3.94 -8.80 -9.96
C ASN A 17 -5.32 -9.42 -10.25
N ILE A 18 -5.32 -10.61 -10.85
CA ILE A 18 -6.52 -11.39 -11.15
C ILE A 18 -6.49 -12.71 -10.40
N ALA A 19 -7.48 -12.94 -9.53
CA ALA A 19 -7.58 -14.17 -8.76
C ALA A 19 -7.93 -15.37 -9.65
N VAL A 20 -7.11 -16.42 -9.62
CA VAL A 20 -7.38 -17.74 -10.22
C VAL A 20 -8.01 -18.70 -9.21
N ILE A 21 -7.62 -18.60 -7.93
CA ILE A 21 -8.35 -19.17 -6.79
C ILE A 21 -8.97 -18.02 -6.02
N LYS A 22 -10.30 -18.04 -5.87
CA LYS A 22 -11.07 -16.85 -5.48
C LYS A 22 -11.00 -16.61 -3.97
N TYR A 23 -10.84 -15.34 -3.62
CA TYR A 23 -11.17 -14.84 -2.29
C TYR A 23 -12.65 -14.43 -2.30
N TRP A 24 -13.47 -15.09 -1.48
CA TRP A 24 -14.87 -14.75 -1.32
C TRP A 24 -15.38 -15.10 0.07
N GLY A 25 -15.62 -14.09 0.90
CA GLY A 25 -16.04 -14.25 2.29
C GLY A 25 -14.94 -13.90 3.30
N LYS A 26 -15.34 -13.29 4.42
CA LYS A 26 -14.43 -12.88 5.51
C LYS A 26 -14.83 -13.58 6.79
N ARG A 27 -13.84 -14.08 7.52
CA ARG A 27 -14.03 -14.54 8.90
C ARG A 27 -13.86 -13.41 9.92
N ASP A 28 -13.18 -12.33 9.52
CA ASP A 28 -13.04 -11.11 10.32
C ASP A 28 -13.11 -9.89 9.39
N GLU A 29 -14.14 -9.05 9.58
CA GLU A 29 -14.37 -7.84 8.79
C GLU A 29 -13.46 -6.67 9.20
N THR A 30 -13.00 -6.64 10.44
CA THR A 30 -12.14 -5.57 10.97
C THR A 30 -10.71 -5.74 10.47
N LEU A 31 -10.18 -6.96 10.58
CA LEU A 31 -8.83 -7.31 10.13
C LEU A 31 -8.80 -7.69 8.64
N ILE A 32 -9.95 -7.88 8.00
CA ILE A 32 -10.10 -8.37 6.62
C ILE A 32 -9.41 -9.73 6.45
N LEU A 33 -9.75 -10.69 7.33
CA LEU A 33 -9.25 -12.06 7.27
C LEU A 33 -10.18 -12.92 6.41
N PRO A 34 -9.67 -13.71 5.44
CA PRO A 34 -10.51 -14.45 4.52
C PRO A 34 -10.95 -15.79 5.12
N VAL A 35 -12.01 -16.39 4.59
CA VAL A 35 -12.43 -17.76 5.00
C VAL A 35 -11.58 -18.86 4.34
N ASN A 36 -10.84 -18.52 3.27
CA ASN A 36 -10.02 -19.45 2.50
C ASN A 36 -8.79 -18.75 1.89
N ASP A 37 -7.77 -19.54 1.56
CA ASP A 37 -6.63 -19.07 0.77
C ASP A 37 -7.07 -18.62 -0.63
N SER A 38 -6.33 -17.70 -1.24
CA SER A 38 -6.55 -17.29 -2.63
C SER A 38 -5.24 -17.17 -3.38
N ILE A 39 -5.30 -17.36 -4.70
CA ILE A 39 -4.13 -17.26 -5.60
C ILE A 39 -4.50 -16.32 -6.74
N SER A 40 -3.61 -15.42 -7.10
CA SER A 40 -3.76 -14.53 -8.25
C SER A 40 -2.55 -14.51 -9.15
N VAL A 41 -2.76 -14.09 -10.39
CA VAL A 41 -1.71 -13.65 -11.30
C VAL A 41 -1.64 -12.12 -11.29
N THR A 42 -0.45 -11.57 -11.09
CA THR A 42 -0.19 -10.12 -11.20
C THR A 42 -0.06 -9.74 -12.68
N LEU A 43 -0.74 -8.67 -13.09
CA LEU A 43 -0.75 -8.21 -14.47
C LEU A 43 0.41 -7.25 -14.76
N ASP A 44 0.78 -7.11 -16.03
CA ASP A 44 1.82 -6.17 -16.45
C ASP A 44 1.40 -4.71 -16.16
N PRO A 45 2.17 -3.95 -15.36
CA PRO A 45 1.84 -2.57 -15.03
C PRO A 45 1.95 -1.60 -16.22
N ASN A 46 2.59 -1.98 -17.33
CA ASN A 46 2.56 -1.20 -18.57
C ASN A 46 1.13 -1.02 -19.10
N HIS A 47 0.23 -1.94 -18.74
CA HIS A 47 -1.16 -1.91 -19.17
C HIS A 47 -2.12 -1.51 -18.05
N LEU A 48 -1.97 -2.10 -16.86
CA LEU A 48 -2.95 -1.96 -15.77
C LEU A 48 -2.26 -1.75 -14.43
N CYS A 49 -2.15 -0.49 -14.01
CA CYS A 49 -1.52 -0.11 -12.76
C CYS A 49 -2.19 1.09 -12.08
N THR A 50 -1.86 1.24 -10.81
CA THR A 50 -2.10 2.45 -10.04
C THR A 50 -0.76 3.16 -9.83
N THR A 51 -0.75 4.47 -10.00
CA THR A 51 0.36 5.35 -9.60
C THR A 51 -0.11 6.22 -8.45
N THR A 52 0.66 6.25 -7.36
CA THR A 52 0.35 7.06 -6.18
C THR A 52 1.56 7.87 -5.78
N THR A 53 1.38 9.17 -5.64
CA THR A 53 2.32 10.09 -5.01
C THR A 53 1.82 10.40 -3.60
N VAL A 54 2.69 10.23 -2.61
CA VAL A 54 2.45 10.61 -1.22
C VAL A 54 3.43 11.71 -0.84
N ALA A 55 2.96 12.70 -0.11
CA ALA A 55 3.76 13.81 0.35
C ALA A 55 3.50 14.10 1.83
N VAL A 56 4.53 14.57 2.53
CA VAL A 56 4.46 15.03 3.92
C VAL A 56 5.11 16.40 4.05
N SER A 57 4.52 17.25 4.89
CA SER A 57 5.01 18.59 5.18
C SER A 57 4.48 19.06 6.55
N PRO A 58 5.27 19.83 7.32
CA PRO A 58 4.77 20.53 8.50
C PRO A 58 3.71 21.59 8.18
N ALA A 59 3.56 21.97 6.91
CA ALA A 59 2.58 22.96 6.45
C ALA A 59 1.20 22.35 6.15
N PHE A 60 1.07 21.02 6.15
CA PHE A 60 -0.22 20.35 5.94
C PHE A 60 -1.00 20.32 7.25
N ASP A 61 -2.28 20.67 7.18
CA ASP A 61 -3.19 20.82 8.34
C ASP A 61 -3.99 19.54 8.65
N ARG A 62 -4.09 18.64 7.68
CA ARG A 62 -4.80 17.36 7.80
C ARG A 62 -4.39 16.38 6.70
N ASP A 63 -4.70 15.10 6.90
CA ASP A 63 -4.55 14.12 5.84
C ASP A 63 -5.57 14.35 4.72
N ARG A 64 -5.13 14.31 3.46
CA ARG A 64 -5.99 14.51 2.28
C ARG A 64 -5.64 13.52 1.19
N MET A 65 -6.65 13.09 0.43
CA MET A 65 -6.44 12.17 -0.69
C MET A 65 -7.23 12.58 -1.91
N TRP A 66 -6.59 12.52 -3.08
CA TRP A 66 -7.19 12.67 -4.39
C TRP A 66 -7.10 11.36 -5.16
N LEU A 67 -8.21 10.92 -5.74
CA LEU A 67 -8.26 9.76 -6.63
C LEU A 67 -8.79 10.21 -7.99
N ASN A 68 -7.98 10.02 -9.04
CA ASN A 68 -8.28 10.46 -10.40
C ASN A 68 -8.71 11.94 -10.47
N GLY A 69 -7.98 12.80 -9.75
CA GLY A 69 -8.21 14.25 -9.72
C GLY A 69 -9.35 14.72 -8.80
N LYS A 70 -10.13 13.82 -8.19
CA LYS A 70 -11.20 14.18 -7.25
C LYS A 70 -10.77 13.94 -5.83
N GLU A 71 -10.95 14.93 -4.95
CA GLU A 71 -10.70 14.75 -3.53
C GLU A 71 -11.73 13.75 -2.95
N ILE A 72 -11.23 12.79 -2.16
CA ILE A 72 -12.04 11.78 -1.49
C ILE A 72 -11.82 11.85 0.02
N SER A 73 -12.86 11.52 0.78
CA SER A 73 -12.78 11.50 2.24
C SER A 73 -11.94 10.33 2.73
N LEU A 74 -10.96 10.63 3.60
CA LEU A 74 -10.20 9.64 4.35
C LEU A 74 -10.90 9.19 5.64
N ALA A 75 -12.11 9.67 5.94
CA ALA A 75 -12.84 9.29 7.17
C ALA A 75 -13.29 7.81 7.19
N GLY A 76 -13.23 7.12 6.04
CA GLY A 76 -13.56 5.70 5.97
C GLY A 76 -12.54 4.82 6.70
N GLY A 77 -13.02 3.78 7.40
CA GLY A 77 -12.19 2.92 8.23
C GLY A 77 -11.00 2.26 7.52
N ARG A 78 -11.14 1.94 6.22
CA ARG A 78 -10.10 1.25 5.43
C ARG A 78 -8.83 2.11 5.25
N TYR A 79 -8.98 3.38 4.90
CA TYR A 79 -7.83 4.29 4.76
C TYR A 79 -7.20 4.62 6.12
N GLN A 80 -8.01 4.89 7.13
CA GLN A 80 -7.53 5.14 8.49
C GLN A 80 -6.76 3.95 9.06
N ASN A 81 -7.20 2.72 8.78
CA ASN A 81 -6.47 1.52 9.19
C ASN A 81 -5.07 1.47 8.57
N CYS A 82 -4.94 1.67 7.25
CA CYS A 82 -3.64 1.69 6.60
C CYS A 82 -2.73 2.82 7.12
N LEU A 83 -3.26 4.05 7.23
CA LEU A 83 -2.51 5.21 7.73
C LEU A 83 -2.02 5.02 9.17
N ARG A 84 -2.89 4.51 10.04
CA ARG A 84 -2.54 4.22 11.43
C ARG A 84 -1.47 3.15 11.53
N GLU A 85 -1.63 2.04 10.83
CA GLU A 85 -0.70 0.91 10.92
C GLU A 85 0.67 1.25 10.32
N ILE A 86 0.73 2.01 9.23
CA ILE A 86 2.01 2.43 8.64
C ILE A 86 2.72 3.49 9.49
N ARG A 87 2.00 4.46 10.07
CA ARG A 87 2.58 5.47 10.99
C ARG A 87 3.21 4.83 12.22
N LYS A 88 2.58 3.81 12.81
CA LYS A 88 3.14 3.05 13.95
C LYS A 88 4.51 2.42 13.66
N ARG A 89 4.78 2.14 12.39
CA ARG A 89 6.00 1.47 11.90
C ARG A 89 6.99 2.44 11.29
N ALA A 90 6.64 3.71 11.18
CA ALA A 90 7.51 4.76 10.67
C ALA A 90 8.80 4.82 11.51
N THR A 91 9.89 5.16 10.84
CA THR A 91 11.19 5.35 11.50
C THR A 91 11.77 6.71 11.12
N ASP A 92 12.97 7.01 11.63
CA ASP A 92 13.66 8.24 11.30
C ASP A 92 13.93 8.34 9.79
N VAL A 93 13.73 9.54 9.24
CA VAL A 93 14.05 9.89 7.85
C VAL A 93 15.05 11.03 7.86
N GLU A 94 16.12 10.87 7.08
CA GLU A 94 17.09 11.91 6.80
C GLU A 94 17.24 12.04 5.28
N ASP A 95 16.92 13.22 4.75
CA ASP A 95 17.13 13.60 3.36
C ASP A 95 18.13 14.76 3.34
N LYS A 96 19.41 14.40 3.24
CA LYS A 96 20.52 15.35 3.27
C LYS A 96 20.49 16.34 2.10
N GLY A 97 19.94 15.92 0.95
CA GLY A 97 19.86 16.77 -0.24
C GLY A 97 18.92 17.96 -0.04
N ASN A 98 17.83 17.74 0.68
CA ASN A 98 16.82 18.76 0.97
C ASN A 98 16.90 19.34 2.39
N GLY A 99 17.88 18.89 3.19
CA GLY A 99 18.03 19.31 4.59
C GLY A 99 16.85 18.90 5.48
N ILE A 100 16.16 17.81 5.15
CA ILE A 100 14.97 17.35 5.88
C ILE A 100 15.38 16.26 6.86
N ARG A 101 14.97 16.42 8.12
CA ARG A 101 15.07 15.38 9.15
C ARG A 101 13.72 15.24 9.82
N ILE A 102 13.21 14.01 9.84
CA ILE A 102 11.95 13.65 10.49
C ILE A 102 12.28 12.55 11.49
N ALA A 103 12.09 12.83 12.78
CA ALA A 103 12.23 11.82 13.82
C ALA A 103 10.98 10.93 13.87
N LYS A 104 11.13 9.70 14.38
CA LYS A 104 10.03 8.74 14.53
C LYS A 104 8.77 9.36 15.17
N ASN A 105 8.94 10.18 16.21
CA ASN A 105 7.82 10.75 16.95
C ASN A 105 7.13 11.91 16.19
N ASP A 106 7.78 12.51 15.19
CA ASP A 106 7.19 13.59 14.40
C ASP A 106 6.04 13.08 13.53
N TRP A 107 6.08 11.80 13.13
CA TRP A 107 5.05 11.16 12.31
C TRP A 107 3.65 11.13 12.95
N GLU A 108 3.56 11.30 14.27
CA GLU A 108 2.29 11.39 14.99
C GLU A 108 1.55 12.70 14.70
N ASN A 109 2.29 13.78 14.41
CA ASN A 109 1.75 15.11 14.18
C ASN A 109 1.82 15.54 12.71
N LEU A 110 2.61 14.84 11.89
CA LEU A 110 2.74 15.15 10.47
C LEU A 110 1.56 14.59 9.67
N HIS A 111 1.02 15.45 8.82
CA HIS A 111 -0.07 15.12 7.90
C HIS A 111 0.44 14.75 6.52
N VAL A 112 -0.31 13.89 5.82
CA VAL A 112 0.04 13.41 4.48
C VAL A 112 -0.97 13.82 3.43
N HIS A 113 -0.47 14.27 2.28
CA HIS A 113 -1.27 14.48 1.08
C HIS A 113 -0.99 13.34 0.09
N ILE A 114 -2.04 12.74 -0.45
CA ILE A 114 -1.97 11.54 -1.29
C ILE A 114 -2.67 11.81 -2.61
N ALA A 115 -1.98 11.72 -3.74
CA ALA A 115 -2.60 11.79 -5.07
C ALA A 115 -2.42 10.43 -5.76
N SER A 116 -3.53 9.80 -6.17
CA SER A 116 -3.53 8.49 -6.79
C SER A 116 -4.29 8.50 -8.12
N TYR A 117 -3.76 7.79 -9.11
CA TYR A 117 -4.31 7.66 -10.44
C TYR A 117 -4.29 6.21 -10.92
N ASN A 118 -5.40 5.74 -11.49
CA ASN A 118 -5.48 4.43 -12.14
C ASN A 118 -5.48 4.63 -13.66
N ASN A 119 -4.63 3.90 -14.38
CA ASN A 119 -4.56 4.00 -15.85
C ASN A 119 -5.60 3.14 -16.59
N PHE A 120 -6.57 2.56 -15.86
CA PHE A 120 -7.61 1.70 -16.43
C PHE A 120 -9.02 2.23 -16.16
N PRO A 121 -9.99 1.98 -17.06
CA PRO A 121 -11.34 2.53 -16.92
C PRO A 121 -11.99 2.04 -15.63
N THR A 122 -12.54 2.97 -14.83
CA THR A 122 -13.24 2.62 -13.58
C THR A 122 -14.44 1.69 -13.82
N ALA A 123 -15.03 1.72 -15.01
CA ALA A 123 -16.14 0.86 -15.42
C ALA A 123 -15.73 -0.52 -15.98
N ALA A 124 -14.44 -0.83 -16.09
CA ALA A 124 -13.97 -2.09 -16.71
C ALA A 124 -14.12 -3.34 -15.81
N GLY A 125 -14.73 -3.22 -14.63
CA GLY A 125 -14.90 -4.35 -13.69
C GLY A 125 -13.59 -4.87 -13.08
N LEU A 126 -12.49 -4.13 -13.24
CA LEU A 126 -11.19 -4.49 -12.70
C LEU A 126 -11.07 -4.07 -11.22
N ALA A 127 -10.31 -4.86 -10.44
CA ALA A 127 -10.10 -4.66 -9.01
C ALA A 127 -9.23 -3.43 -8.69
N SER A 128 -9.75 -2.23 -8.97
CA SER A 128 -9.04 -0.95 -8.78
C SER A 128 -8.56 -0.71 -7.35
N SER A 129 -9.28 -1.23 -6.36
CA SER A 129 -8.90 -1.11 -4.95
C SER A 129 -7.67 -1.94 -4.59
N ALA A 130 -7.40 -3.06 -5.27
CA ALA A 130 -6.26 -3.92 -4.95
C ALA A 130 -4.94 -3.20 -5.24
N ALA A 131 -4.76 -2.73 -6.48
CA ALA A 131 -3.60 -1.94 -6.87
C ALA A 131 -3.50 -0.63 -6.08
N GLY A 132 -4.63 0.07 -5.86
CA GLY A 132 -4.63 1.34 -5.15
C GLY A 132 -4.15 1.26 -3.70
N PHE A 133 -4.65 0.31 -2.92
CA PHE A 133 -4.20 0.14 -1.52
C PHE A 133 -2.77 -0.42 -1.43
N ALA A 134 -2.37 -1.31 -2.35
CA ALA A 134 -0.98 -1.75 -2.43
C ALA A 134 -0.04 -0.57 -2.70
N CYS A 135 -0.40 0.29 -3.67
CA CYS A 135 0.38 1.49 -4.01
C CYS A 135 0.49 2.46 -2.85
N LEU A 136 -0.62 2.70 -2.15
CA LEU A 136 -0.69 3.59 -1.00
C LEU A 136 0.25 3.12 0.10
N VAL A 137 0.14 1.85 0.50
CA VAL A 137 0.96 1.28 1.58
C VAL A 137 2.44 1.27 1.20
N PHE A 138 2.77 0.86 -0.03
CA PHE A 138 4.15 0.84 -0.50
C PHE A 138 4.76 2.26 -0.53
N ALA A 139 4.06 3.24 -1.09
CA ALA A 139 4.54 4.61 -1.17
C ALA A 139 4.72 5.23 0.23
N LEU A 140 3.79 5.01 1.15
CA LEU A 140 3.91 5.46 2.54
C LEU A 140 5.06 4.76 3.28
N ALA A 141 5.24 3.46 3.08
CA ALA A 141 6.36 2.71 3.67
C ALA A 141 7.71 3.33 3.27
N LYS A 142 7.86 3.68 2.00
CA LYS A 142 9.06 4.36 1.48
C LYS A 142 9.18 5.80 1.99
N LEU A 143 8.07 6.55 2.05
CA LEU A 143 8.06 7.92 2.58
C LEU A 143 8.52 7.97 4.04
N MET A 144 8.05 7.01 4.84
CA MET A 144 8.22 6.93 6.30
C MET A 144 9.40 6.03 6.73
N ASN A 145 10.20 5.54 5.78
CA ASN A 145 11.33 4.65 6.02
C ASN A 145 10.98 3.44 6.91
N VAL A 146 9.85 2.79 6.62
CA VAL A 146 9.43 1.59 7.35
C VAL A 146 10.41 0.46 7.06
N ARG A 147 10.98 -0.13 8.12
CA ARG A 147 11.97 -1.23 8.06
C ARG A 147 11.31 -2.59 8.25
N GLU A 148 10.30 -2.86 7.46
CA GLU A 148 9.58 -4.12 7.49
C GLU A 148 9.79 -4.88 6.18
N ASP A 149 9.71 -6.22 6.26
CA ASP A 149 9.67 -7.03 5.05
C ASP A 149 8.31 -6.87 4.34
N GLU A 150 8.27 -7.27 3.06
CA GLU A 150 7.07 -7.13 2.24
C GLU A 150 5.88 -7.91 2.80
N GLY A 151 6.14 -9.00 3.53
CA GLY A 151 5.11 -9.81 4.20
C GLY A 151 4.37 -9.01 5.26
N GLN A 152 5.05 -8.15 6.01
CA GLN A 152 4.41 -7.28 6.98
C GLN A 152 3.64 -6.12 6.30
N LEU A 153 4.17 -5.51 5.23
CA LEU A 153 3.47 -4.48 4.45
C LEU A 153 2.18 -5.00 3.82
N SER A 154 2.17 -6.26 3.40
CA SER A 154 0.98 -6.92 2.88
C SER A 154 -0.19 -6.97 3.86
N SER A 155 0.10 -7.11 5.16
CA SER A 155 -0.90 -7.17 6.22
C SER A 155 -1.60 -5.82 6.40
N ILE A 156 -0.87 -4.73 6.13
CA ILE A 156 -1.41 -3.36 6.14
C ILE A 156 -2.26 -3.14 4.89
N ALA A 157 -1.78 -3.55 3.71
CA ALA A 157 -2.53 -3.44 2.46
C ALA A 157 -3.85 -4.23 2.51
N ARG A 158 -3.82 -5.43 3.11
CA ARG A 158 -5.00 -6.28 3.35
C ARG A 158 -6.11 -5.55 4.10
N GLN A 159 -5.77 -4.80 5.14
CA GLN A 159 -6.74 -4.03 5.95
C GLN A 159 -7.39 -2.87 5.19
N GLY A 160 -6.78 -2.41 4.09
CA GLY A 160 -7.39 -1.45 3.18
C GLY A 160 -8.28 -2.11 2.12
N SER A 161 -7.81 -3.23 1.56
CA SER A 161 -8.54 -4.08 0.62
C SER A 161 -7.91 -5.46 0.63
N GLY A 162 -8.67 -6.51 0.92
CA GLY A 162 -8.11 -7.86 1.13
C GLY A 162 -7.20 -8.34 -0.01
N SER A 163 -7.65 -8.18 -1.26
CA SER A 163 -6.87 -8.54 -2.45
C SER A 163 -5.62 -7.68 -2.72
N ALA A 164 -5.45 -6.56 -2.03
CA ALA A 164 -4.30 -5.67 -2.21
C ALA A 164 -2.99 -6.29 -1.73
N CYS A 165 -3.03 -7.19 -0.74
CA CYS A 165 -1.82 -7.86 -0.24
C CYS A 165 -1.09 -8.65 -1.35
N ARG A 166 -1.84 -9.15 -2.35
CA ARG A 166 -1.27 -9.89 -3.48
C ARG A 166 -0.66 -8.99 -4.55
N SER A 167 -1.03 -7.70 -4.59
CA SER A 167 -0.51 -6.72 -5.56
C SER A 167 0.85 -6.13 -5.17
N LEU A 168 1.40 -6.48 -4.00
CA LEU A 168 2.77 -6.12 -3.61
C LEU A 168 3.83 -6.99 -4.28
N TYR A 169 3.42 -8.05 -4.99
CA TYR A 169 4.30 -9.07 -5.55
C TYR A 169 3.99 -9.33 -7.03
N GLY A 170 5.01 -9.69 -7.81
CA GLY A 170 4.88 -10.10 -9.20
C GLY A 170 4.57 -11.60 -9.38
N GLY A 171 4.16 -12.00 -10.59
CA GLY A 171 3.95 -13.40 -10.95
C GLY A 171 2.68 -14.02 -10.34
N PHE A 172 2.79 -15.25 -9.81
CA PHE A 172 1.71 -15.93 -9.11
C PHE A 172 1.83 -15.74 -7.60
N VAL A 173 0.79 -15.20 -6.98
CA VAL A 173 0.83 -14.76 -5.59
C VAL A 173 -0.28 -15.42 -4.79
N LYS A 174 0.08 -16.03 -3.66
CA LYS A 174 -0.87 -16.63 -2.72
C LYS A 174 -1.09 -15.70 -1.53
N TRP A 175 -2.36 -15.41 -1.25
CA TRP A 175 -2.76 -14.91 0.05
C TRP A 175 -3.14 -16.09 0.92
N ILE A 176 -2.31 -16.33 1.94
CA ILE A 176 -2.57 -17.33 2.98
C ILE A 176 -3.57 -16.75 3.97
N MET A 177 -4.62 -17.51 4.27
CA MET A 177 -5.67 -17.09 5.17
C MET A 177 -5.19 -16.87 6.60
N GLY A 178 -4.13 -17.57 7.01
CA GLY A 178 -3.58 -17.57 8.36
C GLY A 178 -4.48 -18.29 9.37
N ASN A 179 -3.96 -18.48 10.59
CA ASN A 179 -4.66 -19.18 11.66
C ASN A 179 -5.20 -18.20 12.71
N VAL A 180 -6.27 -18.59 13.42
CA VAL A 180 -7.00 -17.76 14.38
C VAL A 180 -6.13 -17.19 15.51
N SER A 181 -4.96 -17.80 15.78
CA SER A 181 -4.07 -17.43 16.89
C SER A 181 -3.03 -16.35 16.55
N SER A 182 -2.78 -16.01 15.28
CA SER A 182 -1.83 -14.96 14.92
C SER A 182 -2.53 -13.77 14.25
N ARG A 183 -2.41 -12.58 14.85
CA ARG A 183 -2.85 -11.31 14.24
C ARG A 183 -2.10 -11.00 12.93
N TYR A 184 -0.98 -11.68 12.70
CA TYR A 184 -0.13 -11.58 11.54
C TYR A 184 -0.41 -12.75 10.59
N ASP A 185 -0.88 -12.43 9.38
CA ASP A 185 -0.86 -13.37 8.26
C ASP A 185 0.38 -13.02 7.42
N TYR A 186 1.25 -13.98 7.19
CA TYR A 186 2.33 -13.84 6.23
C TYR A 186 1.82 -14.32 4.87
N PRO A 187 1.61 -13.47 3.85
CA PRO A 187 1.50 -14.01 2.50
C PRO A 187 2.83 -14.64 2.15
N PHE A 188 2.76 -15.86 1.64
CA PHE A 188 3.92 -16.56 1.11
C PHE A 188 3.96 -16.33 -0.39
N PHE A 189 5.13 -15.96 -0.88
CA PHE A 189 5.46 -15.96 -2.29
C PHE A 189 5.42 -17.41 -2.80
N LEU A 190 4.52 -17.74 -3.74
CA LEU A 190 4.54 -19.04 -4.41
C LEU A 190 5.64 -19.03 -5.48
N THR A 191 6.92 -19.18 -5.10
CA THR A 191 7.99 -19.42 -6.08
C THR A 191 8.64 -20.77 -5.85
N HIS A 192 8.05 -21.79 -6.48
CA HIS A 192 8.79 -22.91 -7.07
C HIS A 192 8.03 -23.45 -8.30
N LEU A 193 7.76 -22.58 -9.28
CA LEU A 193 7.33 -22.98 -10.63
C LEU A 193 8.22 -22.40 -11.74
N GLY A 194 9.53 -22.28 -11.47
CA GLY A 194 10.54 -22.20 -12.53
C GLY A 194 10.54 -20.96 -13.43
N MET A 195 9.89 -19.86 -13.03
CA MET A 195 10.07 -18.56 -13.68
C MET A 195 10.84 -17.67 -12.71
N ASN A 196 11.99 -17.16 -13.16
CA ASN A 196 12.76 -16.14 -12.47
C ASN A 196 11.80 -15.04 -12.02
N ALA A 197 11.47 -15.01 -10.73
CA ALA A 197 10.73 -13.91 -10.16
C ALA A 197 11.62 -12.70 -10.36
N ALA A 198 11.18 -11.77 -11.20
CA ALA A 198 11.64 -10.40 -11.19
C ALA A 198 11.36 -9.86 -9.78
N PHE A 199 12.28 -10.16 -8.87
CA PHE A 199 12.37 -9.62 -7.52
C PHE A 199 12.85 -8.16 -7.59
N ASP A 200 13.28 -7.72 -8.77
CA ASP A 200 13.51 -6.34 -9.13
C ASP A 200 12.36 -5.80 -10.00
N LEU A 201 11.93 -4.58 -9.68
CA LEU A 201 11.23 -3.65 -10.57
C LEU A 201 9.73 -3.93 -10.88
N PHE A 202 8.83 -3.63 -9.94
CA PHE A 202 7.51 -3.14 -10.37
C PHE A 202 7.05 -1.87 -9.64
N CYS A 203 7.44 -1.70 -8.39
CA CYS A 203 7.37 -0.40 -7.75
C CYS A 203 8.54 0.48 -8.19
N LYS A 204 8.36 1.23 -9.28
CA LYS A 204 9.26 2.33 -9.63
C LYS A 204 9.09 3.45 -8.59
N TYR A 205 10.19 3.93 -8.01
CA TYR A 205 10.24 5.06 -7.08
C TYR A 205 11.23 6.12 -7.55
#